data_AF-A0A1V5LTP4-F1
#
_entry.id   AF-A0A1V5LTP4-F1
#
_cell.length_a   1.000
_cell.length_b   1.000
_cell.length_c   1.000
_cell.angle_alpha   90.00
_cell.angle_beta   90.00
_cell.angle_gamma   90.00
#
_symmetry.space_group_name_H-M   'P 1'
#
loop_
_entity.id
_entity.type
_entity.pdbx_description
1 polymer ?
#
loop_
_entity_poly.entity_id
_entity_poly.type
_entity_poly.pdbx_seq_one_letter_code
_entity_poly.pdbx_strand_id
1 'polypeptide(L)'
;MELFVCCWGASSFCYADATLTQQAPDFVASHERALRYFGCAPRATVPDNLKSGVRRSDRYAPAIGPLYAKLAEHYGFVVLPARVKKPQDKAVVENAVLNIQRYILGRLRDRTFFALAEINAAIRALLDQFNDEPMKGYGGMSRRERFRTLDQPAAQPLPAAPFRITTVQVDLRVARNYHVQFQKHHYSVPYHLVQQQVDVYLVGGLVEIYHEGQHVARHPHQPSNYGYSTREEHMPPHHRFVKGWSPDYFIGKGSLIGAQTAEVMRQILRRYTHPEQAYRSCLGVLNLAKQYTPERLELAAARALHFQTPTYQTLKAILQQALDQQPLEGAVAPEQGNSPCCTTTCGDRRITVKKGNPDALGNHPHPTARDAPLRHGRRLATAPGARRSARALRRGVCRPPHRG
;
A
#
# COMPACT_ATOMS: atom_id res chain seq x y z
N MET A 1 -1.71 -24.46 -13.59
CA MET A 1 -0.68 -24.15 -14.60
C MET A 1 -1.33 -24.23 -15.94
N GLU A 2 -1.01 -23.28 -16.81
CA GLU A 2 -1.61 -23.17 -18.13
C GLU A 2 -0.57 -22.81 -19.18
N LEU A 3 -0.89 -23.12 -20.43
CA LEU A 3 -0.04 -22.80 -21.57
C LEU A 3 -0.48 -21.47 -22.18
N PHE A 4 0.32 -20.43 -21.99
CA PHE A 4 0.18 -19.19 -22.72
C PHE A 4 0.75 -19.34 -24.13
N VAL A 5 0.04 -18.80 -25.11
CA VAL A 5 0.46 -18.81 -26.52
C VAL A 5 0.10 -17.48 -27.16
N CYS A 6 1.01 -16.95 -27.99
CA CYS A 6 0.72 -15.85 -28.89
C CYS A 6 1.44 -16.06 -30.23
N CYS A 7 0.95 -15.43 -31.29
CA CYS A 7 1.55 -15.55 -32.61
C CYS A 7 1.39 -14.27 -33.45
N TRP A 8 2.29 -14.10 -34.40
CA TRP A 8 2.23 -13.06 -35.42
C TRP A 8 1.30 -13.48 -36.55
N GLY A 9 0.42 -12.56 -36.99
CA GLY A 9 -0.64 -12.87 -37.94
C GLY A 9 -0.13 -13.30 -39.32
N ALA A 10 0.89 -12.63 -39.88
CA ALA A 10 1.33 -12.85 -41.25
C ALA A 10 2.27 -14.05 -41.39
N SER A 11 3.24 -14.23 -40.50
CA SER A 11 4.17 -15.36 -40.51
C SER A 11 3.69 -16.60 -39.77
N SER A 12 2.68 -16.47 -38.92
CA SER A 12 2.33 -17.49 -37.91
C SER A 12 3.51 -17.86 -37.00
N PHE A 13 4.47 -16.95 -36.79
CA PHE A 13 5.57 -17.15 -35.85
C PHE A 13 5.05 -17.04 -34.42
N CYS A 14 5.25 -18.12 -33.65
CA CYS A 14 4.59 -18.30 -32.37
C CYS A 14 5.56 -18.12 -31.20
N TYR A 15 5.02 -17.84 -30.03
CA TYR A 15 5.66 -18.00 -28.72
C TYR A 15 4.73 -18.77 -27.81
N ALA A 16 5.30 -19.58 -26.93
CA ALA A 16 4.55 -20.30 -25.90
C ALA A 16 5.37 -20.41 -24.61
N ASP A 17 4.70 -20.31 -23.46
CA ASP A 17 5.26 -20.63 -22.16
C ASP A 17 4.21 -21.17 -21.18
N ALA A 18 4.65 -21.96 -20.22
CA ALA A 18 3.85 -22.37 -19.08
C ALA A 18 3.83 -21.26 -18.04
N THR A 19 2.62 -20.92 -17.58
CA THR A 19 2.37 -19.95 -16.52
C THR A 19 1.56 -20.58 -15.39
N LEU A 20 1.64 -20.01 -14.19
CA LEU A 20 0.96 -20.57 -13.02
C LEU A 20 -0.56 -20.36 -13.10
N THR A 21 -1.00 -19.15 -13.45
CA THR A 21 -2.42 -18.74 -13.48
C THR A 21 -2.77 -17.90 -14.72
N GLN A 22 -4.07 -17.70 -14.96
CA GLN A 22 -4.60 -16.74 -15.95
C GLN A 22 -4.74 -15.30 -15.43
N GLN A 23 -4.22 -15.00 -14.24
CA GLN A 23 -4.40 -13.67 -13.66
C GLN A 23 -3.57 -12.62 -14.41
N ALA A 24 -4.00 -11.36 -14.34
CA ALA A 24 -3.33 -10.25 -15.01
C ALA A 24 -1.79 -10.20 -14.83
N PRO A 25 -1.22 -10.41 -13.62
CA PRO A 25 0.24 -10.36 -13.45
C PRO A 25 0.97 -11.42 -14.26
N ASP A 26 0.48 -12.65 -14.21
CA ASP A 26 1.06 -13.79 -14.92
C ASP A 26 0.91 -13.63 -16.44
N PHE A 27 -0.26 -13.17 -16.89
CA PHE A 27 -0.53 -12.90 -18.31
C PHE A 27 0.36 -11.80 -18.89
N VAL A 28 0.58 -10.72 -18.13
CA VAL A 28 1.47 -9.62 -18.49
C VAL A 28 2.93 -10.07 -18.48
N ALA A 29 3.34 -10.89 -17.52
CA ALA A 29 4.68 -11.47 -17.47
C ALA A 29 4.94 -12.40 -18.66
N SER A 30 3.97 -13.19 -19.09
CA SER A 30 4.10 -14.01 -20.32
C SER A 30 4.21 -13.14 -21.58
N HIS A 31 3.47 -12.04 -21.69
CA HIS A 31 3.63 -11.10 -22.81
C HIS A 31 5.01 -10.45 -22.82
N GLU A 32 5.52 -10.05 -21.65
CA GLU A 32 6.85 -9.47 -21.50
C GLU A 32 7.93 -10.43 -22.02
N ARG A 33 7.86 -11.71 -21.63
CA ARG A 33 8.77 -12.75 -22.13
C ARG A 33 8.59 -13.01 -23.63
N ALA A 34 7.37 -12.98 -24.15
CA ALA A 34 7.09 -13.13 -25.57
C ALA A 34 7.71 -12.00 -26.40
N LEU A 35 7.54 -10.74 -25.98
CA LEU A 35 8.12 -9.57 -26.64
C LEU A 35 9.64 -9.65 -26.67
N ARG A 36 10.27 -10.05 -25.55
CA ARG A 36 11.71 -10.31 -25.51
C ARG A 36 12.13 -11.44 -26.45
N TYR A 37 11.35 -12.52 -26.55
CA TYR A 37 11.65 -13.61 -27.50
C TYR A 37 11.64 -13.13 -28.95
N PHE A 38 10.62 -12.36 -29.33
CA PHE A 38 10.52 -11.82 -30.68
C PHE A 38 11.61 -10.77 -30.96
N GLY A 39 12.12 -10.10 -29.92
CA GLY A 39 13.08 -9.02 -30.04
C GLY A 39 12.47 -7.71 -30.55
N CYS A 40 11.14 -7.63 -30.63
CA CYS A 40 10.39 -6.47 -31.09
C CYS A 40 8.96 -6.48 -30.52
N ALA A 41 8.29 -5.33 -30.56
CA ALA A 41 6.89 -5.18 -30.19
C ALA A 41 5.99 -5.03 -31.43
N PRO A 42 4.78 -5.61 -31.44
CA PRO A 42 3.82 -5.37 -32.50
C PRO A 42 3.28 -3.93 -32.42
N ARG A 43 2.59 -3.48 -33.48
CA ARG A 43 1.80 -2.23 -33.42
C ARG A 43 0.46 -2.42 -32.73
N ALA A 44 -0.08 -3.63 -32.79
CA ALA A 44 -1.33 -3.98 -32.15
C ALA A 44 -1.30 -5.41 -31.60
N THR A 45 -1.92 -5.62 -30.45
CA THR A 45 -2.20 -6.94 -29.90
C THR A 45 -3.69 -7.20 -29.92
N VAL A 46 -4.08 -8.45 -30.15
CA VAL A 46 -5.48 -8.89 -30.15
C VAL A 46 -5.63 -10.00 -29.12
N PRO A 47 -5.76 -9.67 -27.82
CA PRO A 47 -5.97 -10.68 -26.79
C PRO A 47 -7.37 -11.31 -26.94
N ASP A 48 -7.43 -12.64 -26.86
CA ASP A 48 -8.68 -13.39 -26.98
C ASP A 48 -9.56 -13.26 -25.72
N ASN A 49 -8.95 -13.01 -24.56
CA ASN A 49 -9.64 -12.85 -23.29
C ASN A 49 -9.30 -11.51 -22.62
N LEU A 50 -10.13 -10.50 -22.84
CA LEU A 50 -10.02 -9.19 -22.17
C LEU A 50 -10.46 -9.22 -20.69
N LYS A 51 -11.06 -10.32 -20.21
CA LYS A 51 -11.65 -10.38 -18.87
C LYS A 51 -10.64 -10.58 -17.74
N SER A 52 -9.43 -11.07 -18.02
CA SER A 52 -8.41 -11.31 -16.99
C SER A 52 -7.84 -10.01 -16.37
N GLY A 53 -8.36 -8.84 -16.73
CA GLY A 53 -7.86 -7.53 -16.31
C GLY A 53 -8.83 -6.55 -15.63
N VAL A 54 -10.12 -6.84 -15.37
CA VAL A 54 -11.09 -5.76 -15.05
C VAL A 54 -11.75 -5.86 -13.67
N ARG A 55 -11.78 -4.75 -12.92
CA ARG A 55 -12.55 -4.59 -11.67
C ARG A 55 -13.76 -3.62 -11.75
N ARG A 56 -14.04 -2.98 -12.89
CA ARG A 56 -15.34 -2.32 -13.14
C ARG A 56 -15.73 -2.39 -14.61
N SER A 57 -16.92 -2.91 -14.85
CA SER A 57 -17.58 -2.97 -16.14
C SER A 57 -18.01 -1.56 -16.59
N ASP A 58 -17.30 -0.97 -17.54
CA ASP A 58 -17.87 0.09 -18.37
C ASP A 58 -18.37 -0.54 -19.68
N ARG A 59 -19.57 -0.16 -20.10
CA ARG A 59 -20.35 -0.81 -21.17
C ARG A 59 -19.96 -0.31 -22.56
N TYR A 60 -19.16 0.76 -22.67
CA TYR A 60 -18.87 1.44 -23.93
C TYR A 60 -17.39 1.45 -24.35
N ALA A 61 -16.48 1.02 -23.49
CA ALA A 61 -15.08 0.79 -23.82
C ALA A 61 -14.72 -0.62 -23.32
N PRO A 62 -14.27 -1.56 -24.17
CA PRO A 62 -13.79 -2.84 -23.68
C PRO A 62 -12.62 -2.57 -22.74
N ALA A 63 -12.87 -2.66 -21.43
CA ALA A 63 -11.95 -2.20 -20.41
C ALA A 63 -10.71 -3.10 -20.44
N ILE A 64 -9.62 -2.58 -21.01
CA ILE A 64 -8.31 -3.19 -20.88
C ILE A 64 -7.95 -3.10 -19.40
N GLY A 65 -7.43 -4.18 -18.82
CA GLY A 65 -7.03 -4.13 -17.42
C GLY A 65 -5.92 -3.12 -17.15
N PRO A 66 -5.93 -2.40 -16.01
CA PRO A 66 -4.96 -1.33 -15.75
C PRO A 66 -3.50 -1.76 -15.92
N LEU A 67 -3.15 -2.98 -15.50
CA LEU A 67 -1.81 -3.52 -15.68
C LEU A 67 -1.45 -3.79 -17.14
N TYR A 68 -2.38 -4.33 -17.94
CA TYR A 68 -2.15 -4.57 -19.36
C TYR A 68 -2.12 -3.26 -20.16
N ALA A 69 -2.90 -2.25 -19.75
CA ALA A 69 -2.82 -0.91 -20.30
C ALA A 69 -1.44 -0.29 -20.09
N LYS A 70 -0.84 -0.48 -18.89
CA LYS A 70 0.53 -0.03 -18.62
C LYS A 70 1.58 -0.79 -19.43
N LEU A 71 1.37 -2.08 -19.68
CA LEU A 71 2.22 -2.85 -20.59
C LEU A 71 2.16 -2.29 -22.02
N ALA A 72 0.95 -2.03 -22.51
CA ALA A 72 0.71 -1.47 -23.84
C ALA A 72 1.34 -0.08 -24.00
N GLU A 73 1.21 0.77 -22.98
CA GLU A 73 1.87 2.08 -22.91
C GLU A 73 3.40 1.95 -22.96
N HIS A 74 3.98 1.04 -22.16
CA HIS A 74 5.44 0.83 -22.10
C HIS A 74 6.05 0.39 -23.42
N TYR A 75 5.40 -0.55 -24.12
CA TYR A 75 5.90 -1.11 -25.37
C TYR A 75 5.32 -0.43 -26.63
N GLY A 76 4.44 0.57 -26.47
CA GLY A 76 3.90 1.37 -27.57
C GLY A 76 2.93 0.64 -28.50
N PHE A 77 2.26 -0.42 -28.04
CA PHE A 77 1.29 -1.15 -28.86
C PHE A 77 -0.16 -0.82 -28.49
N VAL A 78 -1.06 -0.89 -29.47
CA VAL A 78 -2.50 -0.72 -29.24
C VAL A 78 -3.14 -2.07 -28.92
N VAL A 79 -3.98 -2.13 -27.89
CA VAL A 79 -4.76 -3.34 -27.60
C VAL A 79 -6.08 -3.24 -28.36
N LEU A 80 -6.22 -4.06 -29.38
CA LEU A 80 -7.44 -4.16 -30.15
C LEU A 80 -8.31 -5.26 -29.54
N PRO A 81 -9.54 -4.95 -29.11
CA PRO A 81 -10.47 -6.00 -28.70
C PRO A 81 -10.74 -6.91 -29.90
N ALA A 82 -10.81 -8.22 -29.67
CA ALA A 82 -11.20 -9.16 -30.70
C ALA A 82 -12.55 -8.72 -31.31
N ARG A 83 -12.53 -8.28 -32.57
CA ARG A 83 -13.75 -7.86 -33.27
C ARG A 83 -14.59 -9.09 -33.55
N VAL A 84 -15.83 -9.09 -33.08
CA VAL A 84 -16.84 -10.06 -33.51
C VAL A 84 -17.15 -9.77 -34.99
N LYS A 85 -16.95 -10.76 -35.88
CA LYS A 85 -17.29 -10.75 -37.35
C LYS A 85 -16.23 -10.30 -38.39
N LYS A 86 -14.93 -10.53 -38.19
CA LYS A 86 -13.96 -10.62 -39.32
C LYS A 86 -13.24 -11.98 -39.32
N PRO A 87 -13.72 -12.98 -40.10
CA PRO A 87 -13.31 -14.38 -39.94
C PRO A 87 -11.89 -14.74 -40.41
N GLN A 88 -11.37 -14.09 -41.45
CA GLN A 88 -10.18 -14.61 -42.17
C GLN A 88 -8.87 -14.47 -41.38
N ASP A 89 -8.53 -13.27 -40.91
CA ASP A 89 -7.29 -13.06 -40.14
C ASP A 89 -7.34 -13.75 -38.78
N LYS A 90 -8.53 -13.85 -38.18
CA LYS A 90 -8.75 -14.55 -36.92
C LYS A 90 -8.51 -16.05 -37.07
N ALA A 91 -8.98 -16.66 -38.16
CA ALA A 91 -8.83 -18.10 -38.40
C ALA A 91 -7.36 -18.52 -38.57
N VAL A 92 -6.51 -17.70 -39.19
CA VAL A 92 -5.06 -18.02 -39.35
C VAL A 92 -4.37 -18.03 -37.98
N VAL A 93 -4.64 -17.02 -37.16
CA VAL A 93 -4.07 -16.90 -35.80
C VAL A 93 -4.58 -18.03 -34.90
N GLU A 94 -5.89 -18.29 -34.89
CA GLU A 94 -6.49 -19.40 -34.11
C GLU A 94 -5.90 -20.75 -34.51
N ASN A 95 -5.76 -21.02 -35.81
CA ASN A 95 -5.15 -22.25 -36.30
C ASN A 95 -3.69 -22.36 -35.90
N ALA A 96 -2.92 -21.27 -35.97
CA ALA A 96 -1.53 -21.25 -35.53
C ALA A 96 -1.40 -21.56 -34.03
N VAL A 97 -2.26 -20.96 -33.19
CA VAL A 97 -2.33 -21.22 -31.75
C VAL A 97 -2.69 -22.68 -31.47
N LEU A 98 -3.73 -23.21 -32.11
CA LEU A 98 -4.14 -24.60 -31.94
C LEU A 98 -3.03 -25.58 -32.37
N ASN A 99 -2.33 -25.30 -33.47
CA ASN A 99 -1.26 -26.14 -33.97
C ASN A 99 -0.09 -26.21 -33.00
N ILE A 100 0.37 -25.06 -32.47
CA ILE A 100 1.48 -25.06 -31.52
C ILE A 100 1.08 -25.68 -30.18
N GLN A 101 -0.15 -25.44 -29.70
CA GLN A 101 -0.65 -26.07 -28.49
C GLN A 101 -0.64 -27.59 -28.62
N ARG A 102 -1.19 -28.14 -29.71
CA ARG A 102 -1.16 -29.59 -29.98
C ARG A 102 0.26 -30.13 -30.12
N TYR A 103 1.13 -29.40 -30.80
CA TYR A 103 2.53 -29.78 -31.02
C TYR A 103 3.29 -29.92 -29.70
N ILE A 104 3.16 -28.93 -28.81
CA ILE A 104 3.82 -28.90 -27.50
C ILE A 104 3.19 -29.93 -26.57
N LEU A 105 1.88 -29.87 -26.36
CA LEU A 105 1.20 -30.77 -25.43
C LEU A 105 1.34 -32.23 -25.84
N GLY A 106 1.26 -32.54 -27.14
CA GLY A 106 1.44 -33.89 -27.65
C GLY A 106 2.83 -34.47 -27.37
N ARG A 107 3.90 -33.66 -27.44
CA ARG A 107 5.27 -34.10 -27.18
C ARG A 107 5.65 -34.12 -25.70
N LEU A 108 4.92 -33.37 -24.87
CA LEU A 108 5.16 -33.31 -23.43
C LEU A 108 4.22 -34.21 -22.62
N ARG A 109 3.23 -34.86 -23.25
CA ARG A 109 2.17 -35.64 -22.57
C ARG A 109 2.69 -36.78 -21.67
N ASP A 110 3.82 -37.38 -22.03
CA ASP A 110 4.41 -38.53 -21.34
C ASP A 110 5.60 -38.11 -20.45
N ARG A 111 5.72 -36.81 -20.14
CA ARG A 111 6.79 -36.25 -19.31
C ARG A 111 6.21 -35.63 -18.04
N THR A 112 6.87 -35.88 -16.92
CA THR A 112 6.56 -35.23 -15.64
C THR A 112 7.61 -34.17 -15.34
N PHE A 113 7.17 -33.02 -14.84
CA PHE A 113 8.02 -31.89 -14.49
C PHE A 113 7.77 -31.52 -13.03
N PHE A 114 8.83 -31.15 -12.31
CA PHE A 114 8.74 -30.79 -10.88
C PHE A 114 8.97 -29.30 -10.63
N ALA A 115 9.36 -28.55 -11.66
CA ALA A 115 9.54 -27.11 -11.58
C ALA A 115 9.01 -26.39 -12.83
N LEU A 116 8.47 -25.18 -12.63
CA LEU A 116 7.99 -24.33 -13.73
C LEU A 116 9.12 -23.97 -14.73
N ALA A 117 10.35 -23.81 -14.22
CA ALA A 117 11.51 -23.54 -15.06
C ALA A 117 11.83 -24.74 -15.98
N GLU A 118 11.66 -25.96 -15.47
CA GLU A 118 11.96 -27.20 -16.20
C GLU A 118 11.01 -27.38 -17.39
N ILE A 119 9.69 -27.23 -17.17
CA ILE A 119 8.72 -27.30 -18.26
C ILE A 119 8.92 -26.17 -19.26
N ASN A 120 9.24 -24.95 -18.82
CA ASN A 120 9.49 -23.83 -19.72
C ASN A 120 10.75 -24.04 -20.58
N ALA A 121 11.79 -24.68 -20.05
CA ALA A 121 12.96 -25.08 -20.84
C ALA A 121 12.59 -26.12 -21.90
N ALA A 122 11.77 -27.12 -21.56
CA ALA A 122 11.29 -28.12 -22.51
C ALA A 122 10.39 -27.52 -23.60
N ILE A 123 9.46 -26.64 -23.21
CA ILE A 123 8.61 -25.87 -24.14
C ILE A 123 9.49 -25.07 -25.08
N ARG A 124 10.56 -24.44 -24.56
CA ARG A 124 11.43 -23.60 -25.38
C ARG A 124 12.13 -24.38 -26.50
N ALA A 125 12.66 -25.56 -26.19
CA ALA A 125 13.28 -26.41 -27.21
C ALA A 125 12.28 -26.82 -28.30
N LEU A 126 11.05 -27.18 -27.92
CA LEU A 126 9.99 -27.52 -28.87
C LEU A 126 9.50 -26.32 -29.68
N LEU A 127 9.46 -25.14 -29.06
CA LEU A 127 9.07 -23.89 -29.70
C LEU A 127 10.04 -23.52 -30.83
N ASP A 128 11.35 -23.60 -30.57
CA ASP A 128 12.34 -23.29 -31.59
C ASP A 128 12.28 -24.31 -32.74
N GLN A 129 12.12 -25.61 -32.46
CA GLN A 129 11.88 -26.63 -33.50
C GLN A 129 10.64 -26.32 -34.34
N PHE A 130 9.51 -25.99 -33.72
CA PHE A 130 8.26 -25.68 -34.41
C PHE A 130 8.38 -24.44 -35.31
N ASN A 131 9.13 -23.42 -34.86
CA ASN A 131 9.29 -22.18 -35.59
C ASN A 131 10.31 -22.28 -36.73
N ASP A 132 11.29 -23.18 -36.61
CA ASP A 132 12.33 -23.43 -37.61
C ASP A 132 11.96 -24.53 -38.62
N GLU A 133 10.86 -25.25 -38.40
CA GLU A 133 10.35 -26.28 -39.32
C GLU A 133 9.95 -25.70 -40.69
N PRO A 134 10.50 -26.20 -41.81
CA PRO A 134 10.12 -25.82 -43.16
C PRO A 134 8.64 -26.07 -43.47
N MET A 135 7.93 -25.08 -44.00
CA MET A 135 6.51 -25.21 -44.32
C MET A 135 6.28 -25.41 -45.83
N LYS A 136 5.78 -26.59 -46.21
CA LYS A 136 5.51 -26.95 -47.63
C LYS A 136 4.59 -25.95 -48.34
N GLY A 137 3.55 -25.45 -47.66
CA GLY A 137 2.60 -24.49 -48.23
C GLY A 137 3.17 -23.09 -48.48
N TYR A 138 4.41 -22.83 -48.08
CA TYR A 138 5.07 -21.52 -48.19
C TYR A 138 6.46 -21.62 -48.81
N GLY A 139 6.63 -22.51 -49.79
CA GLY A 139 7.87 -22.66 -50.54
C GLY A 139 9.04 -23.20 -49.70
N GLY A 140 8.75 -23.92 -48.61
CA GLY A 140 9.78 -24.45 -47.71
C GLY A 140 10.32 -23.44 -46.69
N MET A 141 9.85 -22.20 -46.70
CA MET A 141 10.25 -21.23 -45.67
C MET A 141 9.72 -21.63 -44.30
N SER A 142 10.56 -21.44 -43.27
CA SER A 142 10.15 -21.60 -41.87
C SER A 142 9.33 -20.41 -41.39
N ARG A 143 8.66 -20.56 -40.23
CA ARG A 143 7.92 -19.44 -39.60
C ARG A 143 8.86 -18.32 -39.23
N ARG A 144 10.06 -18.66 -38.74
CA ARG A 144 11.10 -17.67 -38.38
C ARG A 144 11.58 -16.87 -39.59
N GLU A 145 11.80 -17.52 -40.73
CA GLU A 145 12.19 -16.84 -41.96
C GLU A 145 11.09 -15.89 -42.44
N ARG A 146 9.84 -16.35 -42.41
CA ARG A 146 8.70 -15.51 -42.75
C ARG A 146 8.50 -14.34 -41.79
N PHE A 147 8.77 -14.52 -40.51
CA PHE A 147 8.72 -13.44 -39.53
C PHE A 147 9.69 -12.32 -39.89
N ARG A 148 10.93 -12.67 -40.26
CA ARG A 148 11.96 -11.70 -40.67
C ARG A 148 11.56 -10.92 -41.92
N THR A 149 10.85 -11.54 -42.86
CA THR A 149 10.47 -10.89 -44.13
C THR A 149 9.14 -10.15 -44.08
N LEU A 150 8.17 -10.64 -43.30
CA LEU A 150 6.79 -10.11 -43.30
C LEU A 150 6.49 -9.22 -42.10
N ASP A 151 6.78 -9.70 -40.87
CA ASP A 151 6.31 -9.06 -39.64
C ASP A 151 7.35 -8.12 -39.03
N GLN A 152 8.61 -8.55 -38.98
CA GLN A 152 9.70 -7.79 -38.35
C GLN A 152 9.89 -6.38 -38.96
N PRO A 153 9.77 -6.16 -40.28
CA PRO A 153 9.89 -4.82 -40.86
C PRO A 153 8.76 -3.85 -40.43
N ALA A 154 7.60 -4.38 -40.04
CA ALA A 154 6.46 -3.59 -39.57
C ALA A 154 6.40 -3.42 -38.04
N ALA A 155 7.26 -4.15 -37.31
CA ALA A 155 7.34 -4.15 -35.87
C ALA A 155 8.04 -2.90 -35.31
N GLN A 156 7.92 -2.72 -34.00
CA GLN A 156 8.52 -1.63 -33.23
C GLN A 156 9.72 -2.13 -32.42
N PRO A 157 10.76 -1.30 -32.23
CA PRO A 157 11.88 -1.66 -31.37
C PRO A 157 11.42 -1.79 -29.91
N LEU A 158 12.07 -2.65 -29.14
CA LEU A 158 11.82 -2.75 -27.71
C LEU A 158 12.45 -1.55 -26.96
N PRO A 159 11.77 -1.01 -25.93
CA PRO A 159 12.41 -0.08 -25.00
C PRO A 159 13.63 -0.72 -24.31
N ALA A 160 14.63 0.08 -24.00
CA ALA A 160 15.85 -0.39 -23.31
C ALA A 160 15.56 -0.90 -21.88
N ALA A 161 14.61 -0.25 -21.19
CA ALA A 161 14.21 -0.66 -19.86
C ALA A 161 13.10 -1.73 -19.92
N PRO A 162 13.21 -2.81 -19.14
CA PRO A 162 12.16 -3.82 -19.06
C PRO A 162 10.94 -3.29 -18.31
N PHE A 163 9.76 -3.83 -18.62
CA PHE A 163 8.56 -3.56 -17.86
C PHE A 163 8.66 -4.18 -16.45
N ARG A 164 8.43 -3.38 -15.40
CA ARG A 164 8.62 -3.80 -13.99
C ARG A 164 7.37 -3.75 -13.12
N ILE A 165 6.25 -3.30 -13.67
CA ILE A 165 5.00 -3.20 -12.92
C ILE A 165 4.38 -4.58 -12.84
N THR A 166 4.07 -5.06 -11.65
CA THR A 166 3.50 -6.41 -11.44
C THR A 166 2.05 -6.35 -10.99
N THR A 167 1.62 -5.24 -10.39
CA THR A 167 0.24 -5.06 -9.93
C THR A 167 -0.14 -3.59 -10.01
N VAL A 168 -1.38 -3.33 -10.40
CA VAL A 168 -1.98 -2.00 -10.42
C VAL A 168 -3.32 -2.05 -9.71
N GLN A 169 -3.55 -1.13 -8.78
CA GLN A 169 -4.86 -0.87 -8.19
C GLN A 169 -5.16 0.62 -8.33
N VAL A 170 -6.23 0.94 -9.06
CA VAL A 170 -6.66 2.31 -9.32
C VAL A 170 -7.82 2.72 -8.41
N ASP A 171 -8.00 4.02 -8.24
CA ASP A 171 -9.11 4.64 -7.48
C ASP A 171 -9.23 4.17 -6.02
N LEU A 172 -8.09 3.90 -5.37
CA LEU A 172 -8.09 3.53 -3.95
C LEU A 172 -8.34 4.75 -3.08
N ARG A 173 -9.38 4.68 -2.23
CA ARG A 173 -9.72 5.76 -1.32
C ARG A 173 -8.75 5.82 -0.14
N VAL A 174 -8.18 6.99 0.10
CA VAL A 174 -7.36 7.25 1.28
C VAL A 174 -8.26 7.34 2.52
N ALA A 175 -7.96 6.51 3.52
CA ALA A 175 -8.69 6.48 4.78
C ALA A 175 -8.42 7.74 5.62
N ARG A 176 -9.31 8.01 6.60
CA ARG A 176 -9.21 9.18 7.49
C ARG A 176 -7.92 9.23 8.32
N ASN A 177 -7.25 8.09 8.47
CA ASN A 177 -5.95 7.97 9.10
C ASN A 177 -4.79 8.13 8.10
N TYR A 178 -4.96 8.81 6.95
CA TYR A 178 -3.92 9.07 5.94
C TYR A 178 -3.22 7.81 5.39
N HIS A 179 -3.92 6.67 5.35
CA HIS A 179 -3.42 5.43 4.78
C HIS A 179 -4.29 4.93 3.63
N VAL A 180 -3.65 4.26 2.68
CA VAL A 180 -4.30 3.47 1.62
C VAL A 180 -4.00 2.00 1.84
N GLN A 181 -5.01 1.14 1.68
CA GLN A 181 -4.83 -0.30 1.79
C GLN A 181 -4.48 -0.88 0.41
N PHE A 182 -3.33 -1.54 0.31
CA PHE A 182 -2.89 -2.25 -0.89
C PHE A 182 -2.45 -3.66 -0.50
N GLN A 183 -2.98 -4.69 -1.18
CA GLN A 183 -2.69 -6.11 -0.90
C GLN A 183 -2.73 -6.49 0.59
N LYS A 184 -3.76 -6.03 1.33
CA LYS A 184 -3.92 -6.26 2.78
C LYS A 184 -2.78 -5.69 3.64
N HIS A 185 -2.10 -4.64 3.21
CA HIS A 185 -1.19 -3.84 4.03
C HIS A 185 -1.54 -2.35 3.87
N HIS A 186 -1.30 -1.55 4.91
CA HIS A 186 -1.65 -0.13 4.91
C HIS A 186 -0.41 0.73 4.70
N TYR A 187 -0.41 1.56 3.65
CA TYR A 187 0.69 2.47 3.34
C TYR A 187 0.25 3.91 3.53
N SER A 188 1.06 4.69 4.25
CA SER A 188 0.77 6.11 4.46
C SER A 188 0.90 6.92 3.18
N VAL A 189 0.10 7.98 3.08
CA VAL A 189 0.15 9.00 2.02
C VAL A 189 0.07 10.39 2.65
N PRO A 190 0.55 11.46 1.98
CA PRO A 190 0.45 12.81 2.50
C PRO A 190 -0.97 13.16 2.99
N TYR A 191 -1.08 13.67 4.22
CA TYR A 191 -2.37 13.85 4.91
C TYR A 191 -3.38 14.75 4.18
N HIS A 192 -2.91 15.65 3.31
CA HIS A 192 -3.79 16.48 2.50
C HIS A 192 -4.61 15.66 1.47
N LEU A 193 -4.21 14.42 1.20
CA LEU A 193 -4.92 13.48 0.33
C LEU A 193 -5.98 12.64 1.07
N VAL A 194 -6.23 12.91 2.36
CA VAL A 194 -7.25 12.18 3.12
C VAL A 194 -8.61 12.28 2.42
N GLN A 195 -9.29 11.14 2.30
CA GLN A 195 -10.56 10.96 1.57
C GLN A 195 -10.51 11.14 0.05
N GLN A 196 -9.35 11.46 -0.53
CA GLN A 196 -9.12 11.50 -1.97
C GLN A 196 -8.85 10.09 -2.54
N GLN A 197 -8.74 9.98 -3.86
CA GLN A 197 -8.48 8.74 -4.59
C GLN A 197 -7.04 8.72 -5.09
N VAL A 198 -6.37 7.58 -4.95
CA VAL A 198 -4.99 7.38 -5.40
C VAL A 198 -4.86 6.08 -6.17
N ASP A 199 -3.90 6.05 -7.09
CA ASP A 199 -3.50 4.86 -7.81
C ASP A 199 -2.24 4.28 -7.17
N VAL A 200 -2.18 2.94 -7.07
CA VAL A 200 -1.07 2.24 -6.44
C VAL A 200 -0.50 1.20 -7.40
N TYR A 201 0.82 1.26 -7.59
CA TYR A 201 1.59 0.41 -8.48
C TYR A 201 2.62 -0.37 -7.68
N LEU A 202 2.76 -1.67 -7.94
CA LEU A 202 3.86 -2.48 -7.44
C LEU A 202 4.95 -2.57 -8.52
N VAL A 203 6.10 -1.96 -8.27
CA VAL A 203 7.21 -1.83 -9.21
C VAL A 203 8.49 -2.36 -8.58
N GLY A 204 8.98 -3.52 -9.02
CA GLY A 204 10.26 -4.08 -8.54
C GLY A 204 10.37 -4.20 -7.01
N GLY A 205 9.28 -4.55 -6.32
CA GLY A 205 9.25 -4.66 -4.84
C GLY A 205 9.00 -3.33 -4.11
N LEU A 206 8.71 -2.25 -4.83
CA LEU A 206 8.30 -0.97 -4.26
C LEU A 206 6.83 -0.71 -4.56
N VAL A 207 6.10 -0.22 -3.57
CA VAL A 207 4.75 0.31 -3.71
C VAL A 207 4.87 1.80 -4.01
N GLU A 208 4.49 2.19 -5.23
CA GLU A 208 4.42 3.58 -5.65
C GLU A 208 2.97 4.05 -5.68
N ILE A 209 2.73 5.24 -5.15
CA ILE A 209 1.39 5.81 -4.98
C ILE A 209 1.34 7.11 -5.76
N TYR A 210 0.30 7.28 -6.57
CA TYR A 210 0.08 8.43 -7.43
C TYR A 210 -1.28 9.06 -7.16
N HIS A 211 -1.34 10.39 -7.23
CA HIS A 211 -2.57 11.18 -7.18
C HIS A 211 -2.65 12.01 -8.46
N GLU A 212 -3.72 11.87 -9.25
CA GLU A 212 -3.90 12.59 -10.52
C GLU A 212 -2.68 12.48 -11.47
N GLY A 213 -2.06 11.30 -11.52
CA GLY A 213 -0.86 11.04 -12.34
C GLY A 213 0.46 11.57 -11.76
N GLN A 214 0.45 12.25 -10.62
CA GLN A 214 1.66 12.71 -9.92
C GLN A 214 2.07 11.73 -8.84
N HIS A 215 3.36 11.39 -8.78
CA HIS A 215 3.91 10.53 -7.73
C HIS A 215 3.86 11.24 -6.38
N VAL A 216 3.19 10.64 -5.39
CA VAL A 216 3.02 11.22 -4.05
C VAL A 216 3.76 10.48 -2.94
N ALA A 217 3.97 9.17 -3.08
CA ALA A 217 4.62 8.38 -2.06
C ALA A 217 5.21 7.08 -2.63
N ARG A 218 6.27 6.59 -1.97
CA ARG A 218 6.90 5.30 -2.27
C ARG A 218 7.12 4.52 -0.99
N HIS A 219 6.96 3.21 -0.99
CA HIS A 219 7.23 2.35 0.17
C HIS A 219 7.87 1.03 -0.26
N PRO A 220 8.71 0.40 0.56
CA PRO A 220 9.02 -1.02 0.39
C PRO A 220 7.73 -1.84 0.44
N HIS A 221 7.58 -2.80 -0.47
CA HIS A 221 6.46 -3.73 -0.41
C HIS A 221 6.58 -4.64 0.82
N GLN A 222 5.47 -4.75 1.54
CA GLN A 222 5.33 -5.58 2.73
C GLN A 222 4.37 -6.74 2.47
N PRO A 223 4.57 -7.89 3.16
CA PRO A 223 3.67 -9.03 3.06
C PRO A 223 2.26 -8.66 3.58
N SER A 224 1.26 -9.42 3.12
CA SER A 224 -0.14 -9.26 3.49
C SER A 224 -0.42 -9.61 4.95
N ASN A 225 -0.19 -8.66 5.87
CA ASN A 225 -0.29 -8.86 7.32
C ASN A 225 -1.24 -7.88 8.03
N TYR A 226 -1.97 -7.05 7.29
CA TYR A 226 -2.81 -5.95 7.80
C TYR A 226 -2.05 -4.93 8.67
N GLY A 227 -0.72 -4.91 8.59
CA GLY A 227 0.15 -3.95 9.25
C GLY A 227 0.16 -2.58 8.57
N TYR A 228 0.95 -1.66 9.14
CA TYR A 228 1.06 -0.27 8.70
C TYR A 228 2.51 0.09 8.38
N SER A 229 2.71 0.75 7.24
CA SER A 229 3.96 1.40 6.82
C SER A 229 3.76 2.92 6.80
N THR A 230 4.15 3.56 7.89
CA THR A 230 3.94 5.00 8.11
C THR A 230 5.24 5.78 7.91
N ARG A 231 5.20 6.84 7.10
CA ARG A 231 6.27 7.84 7.02
C ARG A 231 5.90 9.09 7.78
N GLU A 232 6.85 9.67 8.51
CA GLU A 232 6.63 10.89 9.30
C GLU A 232 6.25 12.11 8.44
N GLU A 233 6.73 12.15 7.19
CA GLU A 233 6.42 13.20 6.22
C GLU A 233 4.96 13.25 5.80
N HIS A 234 4.25 12.14 5.94
CA HIS A 234 2.86 12.02 5.56
C HIS A 234 1.89 12.50 6.64
N MET A 235 2.35 12.65 7.88
CA MET A 235 1.48 13.05 9.00
C MET A 235 1.15 14.56 8.98
N PRO A 236 -0.08 14.96 9.38
CA PRO A 236 -0.43 16.37 9.59
C PRO A 236 0.52 17.02 10.61
N PRO A 237 0.81 18.34 10.52
CA PRO A 237 1.64 19.03 11.50
C PRO A 237 1.20 18.78 12.94
N HIS A 238 -0.11 18.84 13.22
CA HIS A 238 -0.65 18.60 14.56
C HIS A 238 -0.53 17.13 15.04
N HIS A 239 -0.26 16.19 14.12
CA HIS A 239 0.09 14.79 14.40
C HIS A 239 1.63 14.56 14.39
N ARG A 240 2.39 15.42 13.69
CA ARG A 240 3.87 15.47 13.77
C ARG A 240 4.34 16.05 15.10
N PHE A 241 3.64 17.07 15.61
CA PHE A 241 3.83 17.64 16.96
C PHE A 241 3.37 16.72 18.10
N VAL A 242 2.71 15.61 17.76
CA VAL A 242 2.39 14.51 18.70
C VAL A 242 3.62 13.58 18.89
N LYS A 243 4.82 14.05 18.55
CA LYS A 243 6.07 13.50 19.10
C LYS A 243 6.06 13.75 20.62
N GLY A 244 5.65 12.72 21.35
CA GLY A 244 5.51 12.73 22.81
C GLY A 244 4.44 11.77 23.33
N TRP A 245 3.51 11.28 22.50
CA TRP A 245 2.50 10.33 22.96
C TRP A 245 3.08 8.91 23.06
N SER A 246 3.60 8.61 24.23
CA SER A 246 3.83 7.25 24.71
C SER A 246 2.67 6.83 25.64
N PRO A 247 2.53 5.53 25.95
CA PRO A 247 1.71 5.10 27.07
C PRO A 247 2.01 5.90 28.34
N ASP A 248 3.29 6.15 28.62
CA ASP A 248 3.73 6.93 29.79
C ASP A 248 3.28 8.39 29.75
N TYR A 249 3.21 9.01 28.57
CA TYR A 249 2.65 10.35 28.42
C TYR A 249 1.18 10.42 28.83
N PHE A 250 0.36 9.49 28.35
CA PHE A 250 -1.06 9.45 28.71
C PHE A 250 -1.25 9.14 30.19
N ILE A 251 -0.51 8.16 30.72
CA ILE A 251 -0.56 7.81 32.13
C ILE A 251 -0.12 9.01 32.99
N GLY A 252 0.96 9.69 32.63
CA GLY A 252 1.45 10.88 33.33
C GLY A 252 0.44 12.03 33.32
N LYS A 253 -0.26 12.26 32.19
CA LYS A 253 -1.35 13.24 32.13
C LYS A 253 -2.57 12.82 32.96
N GLY A 254 -2.89 11.52 33.00
CA GLY A 254 -3.92 10.97 33.87
C GLY A 254 -3.60 11.18 35.34
N SER A 255 -2.34 10.97 35.75
CA SER A 255 -1.89 11.15 37.14
C SER A 255 -1.98 12.59 37.64
N LEU A 256 -1.94 13.59 36.75
CA LEU A 256 -2.16 15.00 37.11
C LEU A 256 -3.61 15.29 37.50
N ILE A 257 -4.56 14.47 37.01
CA ILE A 257 -5.98 14.55 37.38
C ILE A 257 -6.20 13.73 38.65
N GLY A 258 -5.68 12.50 38.68
CA GLY A 258 -5.69 11.66 39.87
C GLY A 258 -5.25 10.21 39.60
N ALA A 259 -5.08 9.45 40.67
CA ALA A 259 -4.54 8.09 40.64
C ALA A 259 -5.47 7.09 39.94
N GLN A 260 -6.78 7.22 40.13
CA GLN A 260 -7.81 6.36 39.54
C GLN A 260 -7.93 6.64 38.04
N THR A 261 -7.86 7.90 37.63
CA THR A 261 -7.85 8.28 36.21
C THR A 261 -6.63 7.70 35.48
N ALA A 262 -5.46 7.71 36.11
CA ALA A 262 -4.24 7.10 35.54
C ALA A 262 -4.37 5.58 35.38
N GLU A 263 -5.02 4.90 36.33
CA GLU A 263 -5.25 3.45 36.26
C GLU A 263 -6.27 3.09 35.17
N VAL A 264 -7.34 3.86 35.00
CA VAL A 264 -8.26 3.69 33.85
C VAL A 264 -7.51 3.82 32.53
N MET A 265 -6.63 4.81 32.39
CA MET A 265 -5.83 4.95 31.17
C MET A 265 -4.88 3.77 30.94
N ARG A 266 -4.25 3.23 32.00
CA ARG A 266 -3.45 1.99 31.93
C ARG A 266 -4.26 0.82 31.41
N GLN A 267 -5.47 0.60 31.93
CA GLN A 267 -6.30 -0.53 31.51
C GLN A 267 -6.81 -0.36 30.07
N ILE A 268 -7.14 0.85 29.65
CA ILE A 268 -7.51 1.15 28.25
C ILE A 268 -6.33 0.85 27.30
N LEU A 269 -5.11 1.25 27.66
CA LEU A 269 -3.91 1.00 26.85
C LEU A 269 -3.56 -0.49 26.77
N ARG A 270 -3.69 -1.23 27.87
CA ARG A 270 -3.41 -2.69 27.93
C ARG A 270 -4.39 -3.56 27.14
N ARG A 271 -5.59 -3.04 26.85
CA ARG A 271 -6.64 -3.78 26.12
C ARG A 271 -6.30 -4.03 24.65
N TYR A 272 -5.36 -3.27 24.08
CA TYR A 272 -4.98 -3.37 22.68
C TYR A 272 -3.55 -3.86 22.53
N THR A 273 -3.31 -4.79 21.61
CA THR A 273 -1.96 -5.30 21.29
C THR A 273 -1.03 -4.18 20.78
N HIS A 274 -1.60 -3.14 20.17
CA HIS A 274 -0.88 -1.96 19.70
C HIS A 274 -1.42 -0.73 20.44
N PRO A 275 -0.66 -0.12 21.38
CA PRO A 275 -1.13 0.97 22.24
C PRO A 275 -1.66 2.20 21.49
N GLU A 276 -1.15 2.44 20.28
CA GLU A 276 -1.58 3.54 19.40
C GLU A 276 -3.08 3.51 19.10
N GLN A 277 -3.68 2.31 19.07
CA GLN A 277 -5.11 2.13 18.85
C GLN A 277 -5.95 2.66 20.04
N ALA A 278 -5.38 2.69 21.24
CA ALA A 278 -6.01 3.21 22.45
C ALA A 278 -5.85 4.72 22.64
N TYR A 279 -4.93 5.38 21.92
CA TYR A 279 -4.63 6.81 22.12
C TYR A 279 -5.84 7.72 21.91
N ARG A 280 -6.75 7.38 20.98
CA ARG A 280 -8.00 8.14 20.79
C ARG A 280 -8.92 8.04 22.02
N SER A 281 -8.98 6.89 22.65
CA SER A 281 -9.77 6.67 23.87
C SER A 281 -9.17 7.44 25.05
N CYS A 282 -7.84 7.41 25.23
CA CYS A 282 -7.14 8.18 26.26
C CYS A 282 -7.30 9.70 26.05
N LEU A 283 -7.23 10.18 24.80
CA LEU A 283 -7.49 11.58 24.47
C LEU A 283 -8.95 11.98 24.76
N GLY A 284 -9.90 11.06 24.52
CA GLY A 284 -11.30 11.23 24.91
C GLY A 284 -11.46 11.48 26.41
N VAL A 285 -10.78 10.68 27.24
CA VAL A 285 -10.76 10.86 28.71
C VAL A 285 -10.16 12.21 29.10
N LEU A 286 -9.03 12.61 28.50
CA LEU A 286 -8.43 13.93 28.76
C LEU A 286 -9.33 15.11 28.33
N ASN A 287 -10.15 14.93 27.31
CA ASN A 287 -11.12 15.96 26.92
C ASN A 287 -12.31 16.04 27.89
N LEU A 288 -12.70 14.94 28.55
CA LEU A 288 -13.71 14.99 29.63
C LEU A 288 -13.22 15.86 30.79
N ALA A 289 -11.91 15.85 31.09
CA ALA A 289 -11.30 16.70 32.11
C ALA A 289 -11.37 18.21 31.80
N LYS A 290 -11.65 18.58 30.54
CA LYS A 290 -11.90 19.98 30.16
C LYS A 290 -13.37 20.38 30.31
N GLN A 291 -14.28 19.40 30.28
CA GLN A 291 -15.73 19.61 30.34
C GLN A 291 -16.26 19.48 31.77
N TYR A 292 -15.63 18.65 32.59
CA TYR A 292 -15.99 18.38 33.97
C TYR A 292 -14.81 18.69 34.90
N THR A 293 -15.08 18.97 36.18
CA THR A 293 -14.00 19.25 37.13
C THR A 293 -13.11 18.01 37.34
N PRO A 294 -11.82 18.19 37.63
CA PRO A 294 -10.91 17.07 37.88
C PRO A 294 -11.41 16.11 38.97
N GLU A 295 -12.02 16.64 40.04
CA GLU A 295 -12.55 15.79 41.14
C GLU A 295 -13.68 14.87 40.67
N ARG A 296 -14.60 15.40 39.85
CA ARG A 296 -15.72 14.61 39.30
C ARG A 296 -15.22 13.51 38.38
N LEU A 297 -14.21 13.80 37.55
CA LEU A 297 -13.61 12.81 36.67
C LEU A 297 -12.89 11.70 37.45
N GLU A 298 -12.22 12.05 38.55
CA GLU A 298 -11.55 11.08 39.42
C GLU A 298 -12.54 10.16 40.15
N LEU A 299 -13.65 10.70 40.65
CA LEU A 299 -14.74 9.91 41.26
C LEU A 299 -15.41 9.00 40.23
N ALA A 300 -15.62 9.49 39.00
CA ALA A 300 -16.13 8.68 37.91
C ALA A 300 -15.16 7.55 37.53
N ALA A 301 -13.84 7.81 37.55
CA ALA A 301 -12.81 6.80 37.32
C ALA A 301 -12.78 5.75 38.42
N ALA A 302 -12.88 6.16 39.69
CA ALA A 302 -12.99 5.25 40.83
C ALA A 302 -14.20 4.31 40.69
N ARG A 303 -15.36 4.87 40.30
CA ARG A 303 -16.58 4.09 40.06
C ARG A 303 -16.45 3.14 38.87
N ALA A 304 -15.85 3.58 37.77
CA ALA A 304 -15.62 2.71 36.61
C ALA A 304 -14.65 1.55 36.91
N LEU A 305 -13.65 1.77 37.77
CA LEU A 305 -12.73 0.73 38.23
C LEU A 305 -13.41 -0.25 39.20
N HIS A 306 -14.26 0.25 40.11
CA HIS A 306 -15.04 -0.59 41.01
C HIS A 306 -15.92 -1.61 40.25
N PHE A 307 -16.59 -1.16 39.19
CA PHE A 307 -17.39 -2.03 38.31
C PHE A 307 -16.59 -2.72 37.20
N GLN A 308 -15.26 -2.66 37.22
CA GLN A 308 -14.35 -3.31 36.26
C GLN A 308 -14.66 -3.01 34.78
N THR A 309 -15.24 -1.84 34.49
CA THR A 309 -15.59 -1.41 33.12
C THR A 309 -14.91 -0.11 32.70
N PRO A 310 -13.56 0.00 32.76
CA PRO A 310 -12.83 1.23 32.47
C PRO A 310 -12.74 1.47 30.95
N THR A 311 -13.81 2.00 30.38
CA THR A 311 -13.84 2.49 29.01
C THR A 311 -14.22 3.96 28.97
N TYR A 312 -13.82 4.66 27.90
CA TYR A 312 -14.24 6.04 27.67
C TYR A 312 -15.77 6.20 27.67
N GLN A 313 -16.51 5.23 27.11
CA GLN A 313 -17.98 5.27 27.07
C GLN A 313 -18.58 5.18 28.48
N THR A 314 -18.04 4.30 29.33
CA THR A 314 -18.49 4.17 30.72
C THR A 314 -18.24 5.45 31.51
N LEU A 315 -17.04 6.03 31.40
CA LEU A 315 -16.70 7.30 32.06
C LEU A 315 -17.64 8.43 31.62
N LYS A 316 -17.91 8.53 30.32
CA LYS A 316 -18.83 9.51 29.78
C LYS A 316 -20.26 9.32 30.32
N ALA A 317 -20.74 8.07 30.38
CA ALA A 317 -22.08 7.75 30.89
C ALA A 317 -22.22 8.10 32.39
N ILE A 318 -21.22 7.75 33.21
CA ILE A 318 -21.19 8.04 34.65
C ILE A 318 -21.29 9.56 34.88
N LEU A 319 -20.49 10.35 34.17
CA LEU A 319 -20.47 11.82 34.31
C LEU A 319 -21.74 12.49 33.80
N GLN A 320 -22.34 11.97 32.73
CA GLN A 320 -23.60 12.48 32.17
C GLN A 320 -24.80 12.21 33.10
N GLN A 321 -24.81 11.05 33.75
CA GLN A 321 -25.87 10.64 34.67
C GLN A 321 -25.63 11.08 36.13
N ALA A 322 -24.56 11.84 36.38
CA ALA A 322 -24.13 12.29 37.71
C ALA A 322 -23.95 11.15 38.73
N LEU A 323 -23.65 9.93 38.25
CA LEU A 323 -23.44 8.75 39.10
C LEU A 323 -22.14 8.84 39.91
N ASP A 324 -21.25 9.77 39.54
CA ASP A 324 -20.06 10.14 40.29
C ASP A 324 -20.37 10.79 41.65
N GLN A 325 -21.58 11.31 41.84
CA GLN A 325 -22.03 11.97 43.08
C GLN A 325 -22.75 11.02 44.04
N GLN A 326 -23.03 9.79 43.61
CA GLN A 326 -23.66 8.79 44.45
C GLN A 326 -22.58 8.04 45.26
N PRO A 327 -22.84 7.73 46.54
CA PRO A 327 -21.93 6.91 47.33
C PRO A 327 -21.66 5.58 46.62
N LEU A 328 -20.40 5.15 46.66
CA LEU A 328 -20.02 3.81 46.22
C LEU A 328 -20.50 2.83 47.28
N GLU A 329 -21.39 1.90 46.91
CA GLU A 329 -21.83 0.84 47.81
C GLU A 329 -20.61 0.00 48.23
N GLY A 330 -20.26 0.04 49.53
CA GLY A 330 -19.16 -0.73 50.12
C GLY A 330 -17.92 0.04 50.58
N ALA A 331 -17.88 1.39 50.52
CA ALA A 331 -16.81 2.15 51.16
C ALA A 331 -17.03 2.24 52.68
N VAL A 332 -16.28 1.44 53.44
CA VAL A 332 -16.24 1.51 54.91
C VAL A 332 -15.73 2.89 55.33
N ALA A 333 -16.51 3.60 56.13
CA ALA A 333 -16.13 4.88 56.73
C ALA A 333 -14.93 4.70 57.68
N PRO A 334 -14.02 5.68 57.81
CA PRO A 334 -12.97 5.61 58.82
C PRO A 334 -13.62 5.72 60.20
N GLU A 335 -13.51 4.66 61.00
CA GLU A 335 -13.89 4.69 62.41
C GLU A 335 -13.06 5.76 63.13
N GLN A 336 -13.76 6.67 63.80
CA GLN A 336 -13.18 7.60 64.76
C GLN A 336 -12.70 6.79 65.98
N GLY A 337 -11.43 6.42 65.97
CA GLY A 337 -10.76 5.83 67.13
C GLY A 337 -10.54 6.86 68.22
N ASN A 338 -11.53 6.98 69.11
CA ASN A 338 -11.38 7.65 70.39
C ASN A 338 -10.40 6.83 71.24
N SER A 339 -9.25 7.41 71.59
CA SER A 339 -8.30 6.79 72.53
C SER A 339 -8.86 6.86 73.95
N PRO A 340 -8.69 5.79 74.75
CA PRO A 340 -8.35 5.95 76.14
C PRO A 340 -6.90 5.52 76.39
N CYS A 341 -6.28 6.32 77.24
CA CYS A 341 -4.97 6.17 77.85
C CYS A 341 -4.89 4.93 78.77
N CYS A 342 -3.65 4.67 79.22
CA CYS A 342 -3.24 3.79 80.32
C CYS A 342 -3.12 2.29 80.02
N THR A 343 -2.16 1.53 80.54
CA THR A 343 -0.80 1.74 81.08
C THR A 343 -0.26 0.30 81.26
N THR A 344 1.07 0.14 81.24
CA THR A 344 1.83 -0.94 81.91
C THR A 344 1.93 -2.36 81.30
N THR A 345 3.21 -2.70 81.04
CA THR A 345 3.95 -3.96 81.35
C THR A 345 3.91 -5.21 80.46
N CYS A 346 5.15 -5.69 80.25
CA CYS A 346 5.61 -7.04 79.88
C CYS A 346 5.25 -7.56 78.49
N GLY A 347 6.15 -8.10 77.68
CA GLY A 347 7.56 -8.45 77.86
C GLY A 347 8.00 -9.31 76.67
N ASP A 348 9.29 -9.23 76.34
CA ASP A 348 10.10 -10.31 75.73
C ASP A 348 9.59 -11.05 74.47
N ARG A 349 10.21 -10.77 73.31
CA ARG A 349 11.39 -11.53 72.83
C ARG A 349 11.89 -11.09 71.44
N ARG A 350 13.21 -10.82 71.43
CA ARG A 350 14.22 -10.81 70.35
C ARG A 350 13.80 -11.29 68.95
N ILE A 351 14.24 -10.56 67.92
CA ILE A 351 15.06 -11.07 66.80
C ILE A 351 16.11 -10.01 66.43
N THR A 352 17.31 -10.49 66.12
CA THR A 352 18.62 -9.86 66.00
C THR A 352 18.88 -9.01 64.75
N VAL A 353 19.74 -8.00 64.95
CA VAL A 353 20.37 -7.09 63.97
C VAL A 353 21.62 -7.72 63.32
N LYS A 354 21.91 -7.37 62.06
CA LYS A 354 23.27 -7.02 61.53
C LYS A 354 23.11 -6.43 60.12
N LYS A 355 23.16 -5.10 59.93
CA LYS A 355 24.32 -4.21 59.69
C LYS A 355 25.21 -4.60 58.49
N GLY A 356 25.32 -3.66 57.54
CA GLY A 356 26.34 -3.64 56.50
C GLY A 356 26.08 -2.51 55.49
N ASN A 357 26.64 -1.33 55.77
CA ASN A 357 26.67 -0.11 54.95
C ASN A 357 27.91 -0.15 54.00
N PRO A 358 28.32 0.97 53.39
CA PRO A 358 27.95 1.60 52.11
C PRO A 358 29.04 1.42 51.02
N ASP A 359 28.85 1.95 49.81
CA ASP A 359 29.75 2.95 49.20
C ASP A 359 29.50 3.22 47.70
N ALA A 360 30.00 4.40 47.28
CA ALA A 360 30.31 4.86 45.92
C ALA A 360 29.34 5.83 45.21
N LEU A 361 29.35 7.08 45.72
CA LEU A 361 29.78 8.32 45.06
C LEU A 361 29.71 8.50 43.52
N GLY A 362 29.12 9.65 43.13
CA GLY A 362 29.54 10.53 42.03
C GLY A 362 28.73 10.38 40.74
N ASN A 363 28.32 11.41 40.00
CA ASN A 363 28.49 12.86 40.08
C ASN A 363 27.47 13.46 39.07
N HIS A 364 26.78 14.53 39.42
CA HIS A 364 26.20 15.46 38.44
C HIS A 364 27.33 16.35 37.88
N PRO A 365 27.18 16.90 36.65
CA PRO A 365 26.81 18.32 36.62
C PRO A 365 25.91 18.75 35.44
N HIS A 366 25.05 19.72 35.72
CA HIS A 366 24.64 20.81 34.82
C HIS A 366 25.25 22.11 35.40
N PRO A 367 25.20 23.30 34.76
CA PRO A 367 25.04 23.69 33.35
C PRO A 367 26.10 24.75 32.94
N THR A 368 26.09 25.25 31.69
CA THR A 368 26.43 26.67 31.39
C THR A 368 25.95 27.08 30.00
N ALA A 369 25.55 28.35 29.89
CA ALA A 369 25.01 29.03 28.72
C ALA A 369 25.99 30.12 28.24
N ARG A 370 25.67 30.74 27.07
CA ARG A 370 26.31 31.89 26.37
C ARG A 370 27.44 31.46 25.41
N ASP A 371 27.53 31.87 24.14
CA ASP A 371 27.26 33.17 23.51
C ASP A 371 26.78 33.07 22.03
N ALA A 372 26.16 34.15 21.54
CA ALA A 372 25.85 34.45 20.12
C ALA A 372 26.84 35.52 19.57
N PRO A 373 26.62 36.15 18.41
CA PRO A 373 26.68 35.67 17.01
C PRO A 373 27.76 36.41 16.18
N LEU A 374 28.07 35.93 14.96
CA LEU A 374 28.78 36.74 13.95
C LEU A 374 28.01 36.78 12.62
N ARG A 375 27.59 37.99 12.25
CA ARG A 375 27.14 38.43 10.93
C ARG A 375 28.33 39.00 10.15
N HIS A 376 28.38 38.72 8.84
CA HIS A 376 28.73 39.59 7.69
C HIS A 376 29.24 38.69 6.55
N GLY A 377 28.90 38.86 5.27
CA GLY A 377 28.18 39.94 4.62
C GLY A 377 27.79 39.61 3.17
N ARG A 378 26.88 40.48 2.69
CA ARG A 378 26.35 40.73 1.34
C ARG A 378 27.29 40.48 0.16
N ARG A 379 26.72 40.10 -1.00
CA ARG A 379 26.56 41.01 -2.16
C ARG A 379 25.53 40.51 -3.19
N LEU A 380 24.68 41.46 -3.60
CA LEU A 380 23.78 41.47 -4.75
C LEU A 380 24.54 41.93 -6.00
N ALA A 381 24.13 41.46 -7.18
CA ALA A 381 24.18 42.16 -8.49
C ALA A 381 23.41 41.31 -9.53
N THR A 382 22.16 41.65 -9.86
CA THR A 382 21.69 42.44 -11.03
C THR A 382 21.68 41.71 -12.38
N ALA A 383 20.46 41.54 -12.92
CA ALA A 383 20.14 41.27 -14.34
C ALA A 383 20.44 42.51 -15.22
N PRO A 384 20.39 42.44 -16.58
CA PRO A 384 19.10 42.70 -17.27
C PRO A 384 18.87 42.11 -18.70
N GLY A 385 17.60 42.10 -19.11
CA GLY A 385 17.06 42.30 -20.48
C GLY A 385 17.14 41.13 -21.48
N ALA A 386 16.26 40.92 -22.46
CA ALA A 386 15.19 41.73 -23.06
C ALA A 386 14.18 40.79 -23.80
N ARG A 387 12.86 40.94 -23.61
CA ARG A 387 11.84 41.56 -24.52
C ARG A 387 11.69 40.99 -25.95
N ARG A 388 10.41 40.65 -26.26
CA ARG A 388 9.55 40.93 -27.46
C ARG A 388 8.90 39.66 -28.07
N SER A 389 7.58 39.50 -27.92
CA SER A 389 6.46 39.85 -28.86
C SER A 389 6.25 38.76 -29.94
N ALA A 390 5.08 38.37 -30.44
CA ALA A 390 3.74 38.95 -30.59
C ALA A 390 2.74 37.77 -30.85
N ARG A 391 1.51 37.78 -30.33
CA ARG A 391 0.25 38.24 -30.95
C ARG A 391 -0.29 37.41 -32.14
N ALA A 392 -1.34 36.65 -31.83
CA ALA A 392 -2.62 36.46 -32.54
C ALA A 392 -2.67 36.12 -34.05
N LEU A 393 -3.43 35.06 -34.36
CA LEU A 393 -4.42 35.09 -35.45
C LEU A 393 -5.63 34.20 -35.13
N ARG A 394 -6.79 34.84 -35.05
CA ARG A 394 -8.13 34.26 -35.17
C ARG A 394 -8.52 34.22 -36.64
N ARG A 395 -9.32 33.20 -37.03
CA ARG A 395 -10.38 33.12 -38.09
C ARG A 395 -10.50 31.62 -38.41
N GLY A 396 -11.62 30.90 -38.28
CA GLY A 396 -13.03 31.25 -38.36
C GLY A 396 -13.52 31.01 -39.78
N VAL A 397 -14.08 29.81 -40.09
CA VAL A 397 -14.96 29.59 -41.25
C VAL A 397 -15.99 28.50 -40.92
N CYS A 398 -17.25 28.82 -41.20
CA CYS A 398 -18.46 28.03 -41.06
C CYS A 398 -18.63 26.95 -42.15
N ARG A 399 -19.39 25.90 -41.82
CA ARG A 399 -20.21 25.02 -42.70
C ARG A 399 -21.24 25.83 -43.53
N PRO A 400 -22.06 25.28 -44.48
CA PRO A 400 -22.55 23.89 -44.66
C PRO A 400 -22.66 23.44 -46.17
N PRO A 401 -23.69 22.70 -46.65
CA PRO A 401 -23.70 21.24 -46.89
C PRO A 401 -23.95 20.85 -48.36
N HIS A 402 -23.85 19.56 -48.75
CA HIS A 402 -24.76 19.00 -49.76
C HIS A 402 -24.77 17.45 -49.78
N ARG A 403 -25.97 16.94 -50.08
CA ARG A 403 -26.39 15.55 -50.30
C ARG A 403 -25.75 14.93 -51.54
N GLY A 404 -25.63 13.61 -51.52
CA GLY A 404 -25.36 12.72 -52.66
C GLY A 404 -25.36 11.28 -52.17
#